data_AF-A0A7D5RCN5-F1
#
_entry.id   AF-A0A7D5RCN5-F1
#
_cell.length_a   1.000
_cell.length_b   1.000
_cell.length_c   1.000
_cell.angle_alpha   90.00
_cell.angle_beta   90.00
_cell.angle_gamma   90.00
#
_symmetry.space_group_name_H-M   'P 1'
#
loop_
_entity.id
_entity.type
_entity.pdbx_description
1 polymer ?
#
loop_
_entity_poly.entity_id
_entity_poly.type
_entity_poly.pdbx_seq_one_letter_code
_entity_poly.pdbx_strand_id
1 'polypeptide(L)'
;MSAFTPNVFAQSDFKKIEGNDIQNNPIFQDILEKIEFSKKQYLKSQETKNTLDAQQKLIDEQRTAAQESLKKELQRMEKNYEDFTPRNAFTKYVSQLNTPNHDIFWDQFDYLQAKISLAKDARDSVLSQGGTYFDAMKKYVEFAKMPKIEMQNIVQELNIKHNLAQNDIQSYFDVNGKLPRYENDLESPCYGCTAKISKVQIDSEKSVPLKRIFLEQKPTKIAELRESLSELQNEFLKSKNVIEQKKMVFEMNEIVKNIQELK
;
A
#
# COMPACT_ATOMS: atom_id res chain seq x y z
N MET A 1 -14.00 -56.03 8.33
CA MET A 1 -13.58 -54.68 7.87
C MET A 1 -12.18 -54.80 7.31
N SER A 2 -11.93 -54.06 6.23
CA SER A 2 -10.90 -54.22 5.19
C SER A 2 -9.54 -54.76 5.62
N ALA A 3 -9.09 -55.80 4.91
CA ALA A 3 -7.75 -56.34 4.96
C ALA A 3 -6.77 -55.38 4.25
N PHE A 4 -5.73 -54.93 4.95
CA PHE A 4 -4.50 -54.45 4.35
C PHE A 4 -3.53 -55.62 4.26
N THR A 5 -3.31 -56.14 3.06
CA THR A 5 -2.20 -57.04 2.75
C THR A 5 -1.01 -56.20 2.29
N PRO A 6 0.16 -56.28 2.95
CA PRO A 6 1.39 -55.73 2.41
C PRO A 6 2.05 -56.77 1.48
N ASN A 7 2.75 -56.26 0.47
CA ASN A 7 3.72 -56.97 -0.38
C ASN A 7 3.18 -57.99 -1.39
N VAL A 8 2.81 -57.47 -2.56
CA VAL A 8 3.06 -58.18 -3.84
C VAL A 8 3.83 -57.21 -4.75
N PHE A 9 5.11 -57.03 -4.45
CA PHE A 9 6.08 -56.57 -5.45
C PHE A 9 7.12 -57.69 -5.63
N ALA A 10 6.98 -58.38 -6.76
CA ALA A 10 8.00 -59.10 -7.50
C ALA A 10 9.02 -59.93 -6.70
N GLN A 11 8.69 -61.20 -6.46
CA GLN A 11 9.70 -62.25 -6.35
C GLN A 11 10.06 -62.66 -7.79
N SER A 12 10.97 -61.92 -8.42
CA SER A 12 11.52 -62.29 -9.72
C SER A 12 12.91 -62.88 -9.53
N ASP A 13 13.07 -64.17 -9.84
CA ASP A 13 14.38 -64.75 -10.06
C ASP A 13 15.13 -63.91 -11.10
N PHE A 14 16.19 -63.22 -10.67
CA PHE A 14 17.00 -62.41 -11.56
C PHE A 14 17.81 -63.32 -12.49
N LYS A 15 17.25 -63.58 -13.67
CA LYS A 15 17.98 -64.24 -14.76
C LYS A 15 18.98 -63.24 -15.32
N LYS A 16 20.29 -63.54 -15.23
CA LYS A 16 21.35 -62.73 -15.84
C LYS A 16 21.27 -62.93 -17.36
N ILE A 17 20.82 -61.91 -18.08
CA ILE A 17 20.69 -61.92 -19.55
C ILE A 17 22.02 -61.42 -20.13
N GLU A 18 22.61 -62.16 -21.07
CA GLU A 18 23.87 -61.78 -21.73
C GLU A 18 23.62 -60.87 -22.94
N GLY A 19 24.65 -60.13 -23.37
CA GLY A 19 24.52 -59.03 -24.36
C GLY A 19 23.87 -59.40 -25.71
N ASN A 20 23.99 -60.65 -26.15
CA ASN A 20 23.37 -61.13 -27.39
C ASN A 20 21.85 -61.32 -27.28
N ASP A 21 21.32 -61.69 -26.11
CA ASP A 21 19.87 -61.87 -25.88
C ASP A 21 19.16 -60.52 -25.71
N ILE A 22 19.90 -59.48 -25.31
CA ILE A 22 19.42 -58.09 -25.23
C ILE A 22 19.31 -57.48 -26.63
N GLN A 23 20.24 -57.78 -27.54
CA GLN A 23 20.22 -57.25 -28.90
C GLN A 23 19.18 -57.93 -29.80
N ASN A 24 18.88 -59.21 -29.60
CA ASN A 24 18.00 -59.97 -30.49
C ASN A 24 16.54 -60.04 -30.04
N ASN A 25 16.20 -59.52 -28.85
CA ASN A 25 14.83 -59.53 -28.34
C ASN A 25 14.12 -58.19 -28.62
N PRO A 26 12.98 -58.20 -29.35
CA PRO A 26 12.27 -56.99 -29.73
C PRO A 26 11.76 -56.17 -28.54
N ILE A 27 11.48 -56.80 -27.40
CA ILE A 27 11.04 -56.11 -26.17
C ILE A 27 12.19 -55.33 -25.54
N PHE A 28 13.40 -55.90 -25.52
CA PHE A 28 14.58 -55.20 -24.97
C PHE A 28 15.05 -54.07 -25.87
N GLN A 29 14.93 -54.22 -27.19
CA GLN A 29 15.17 -53.15 -28.16
C GLN A 29 14.21 -51.97 -27.96
N ASP A 30 12.90 -52.21 -27.78
CA ASP A 30 11.90 -51.16 -27.50
C ASP A 30 12.15 -50.45 -26.16
N ILE A 31 12.57 -51.19 -25.12
CA ILE A 31 12.96 -50.60 -23.83
C ILE A 31 14.21 -49.72 -23.99
N LEU A 32 15.22 -50.17 -24.73
CA LEU A 32 16.44 -49.40 -24.99
C LEU A 32 16.13 -48.12 -25.78
N GLU A 33 15.30 -48.20 -26.81
CA GLU A 33 14.88 -47.04 -27.60
C GLU A 33 14.12 -46.01 -26.74
N LYS A 34 13.23 -46.48 -25.86
CA LYS A 34 12.51 -45.62 -24.89
C LYS A 34 13.46 -44.97 -23.87
N ILE A 35 14.48 -45.69 -23.40
CA ILE A 35 15.50 -45.14 -22.49
C ILE A 35 16.32 -44.05 -23.22
N GLU A 36 16.75 -44.30 -24.46
CA GLU A 36 17.46 -43.30 -25.26
C GLU A 36 16.60 -42.06 -25.54
N PHE A 37 15.33 -42.27 -25.90
CA PHE A 37 14.38 -41.19 -26.10
C PHE A 37 14.19 -40.37 -24.81
N SER A 38 13.98 -41.03 -23.67
CA SER A 38 13.85 -40.38 -22.37
C SER A 38 15.11 -39.57 -22.01
N LYS A 39 16.30 -40.13 -22.24
CA LYS A 39 17.58 -39.45 -22.01
C LYS A 39 17.72 -38.19 -22.88
N LYS A 40 17.36 -38.26 -24.16
CA LYS A 40 17.36 -37.09 -25.07
C LYS A 40 16.40 -36.00 -24.56
N GLN A 41 15.21 -36.38 -24.11
CA GLN A 41 14.22 -35.42 -23.59
C GLN A 41 14.66 -34.79 -22.25
N TYR A 42 15.30 -35.58 -21.38
CA TYR A 42 15.86 -35.08 -20.13
C TYR A 42 16.97 -34.05 -20.37
N LEU A 43 17.91 -34.34 -21.27
CA LEU A 43 18.98 -33.41 -21.63
C LEU A 43 18.43 -32.11 -22.21
N LYS A 44 17.47 -32.18 -23.15
CA LYS A 44 16.79 -30.97 -23.69
C LYS A 44 16.09 -30.15 -22.61
N SER A 45 15.40 -30.81 -21.67
CA SER A 45 14.76 -30.11 -20.55
C SER A 45 15.76 -29.44 -19.63
N GLN A 46 16.90 -30.09 -19.36
CA GLN A 46 17.99 -29.53 -18.56
C GLN A 46 18.62 -28.31 -19.25
N GLU A 47 18.90 -28.40 -20.56
CA GLU A 47 19.38 -27.26 -21.36
C GLU A 47 18.40 -26.09 -21.33
N THR A 48 17.10 -26.36 -21.50
CA THR A 48 16.05 -25.32 -21.47
C THR A 48 15.94 -24.66 -20.09
N LYS A 49 16.10 -25.42 -19.00
CA LYS A 49 16.14 -24.84 -17.64
C LYS A 49 17.36 -23.97 -17.46
N ASN A 50 18.54 -24.45 -17.88
CA ASN A 50 19.79 -23.68 -17.76
C ASN A 50 19.72 -22.37 -18.55
N THR A 51 19.12 -22.36 -19.75
CA THR A 51 18.95 -21.13 -20.53
C THR A 51 17.95 -20.17 -19.88
N LEU A 52 16.83 -20.66 -19.37
CA LEU A 52 15.86 -19.84 -18.63
C LEU A 52 16.48 -19.24 -17.35
N ASP A 53 17.24 -20.02 -16.59
CA ASP A 53 17.93 -19.55 -15.38
C ASP A 53 18.99 -18.48 -15.72
N ALA A 54 19.74 -18.68 -16.81
CA ALA A 54 20.70 -17.68 -17.29
C ALA A 54 20.01 -16.39 -17.74
N GLN A 55 18.88 -16.48 -18.45
CA GLN A 55 18.08 -15.32 -18.84
C GLN A 55 17.50 -14.60 -17.62
N GLN A 56 17.01 -15.34 -16.62
CA GLN A 56 16.46 -14.76 -15.40
C GLN A 56 17.54 -14.00 -14.62
N LYS A 57 18.75 -14.56 -14.51
CA LYS A 57 19.90 -13.84 -13.92
C LYS A 57 20.21 -12.54 -14.63
N LEU A 58 20.26 -12.54 -15.97
CA LEU A 58 20.49 -11.32 -16.76
C LEU A 58 19.39 -10.28 -16.54
N ILE A 59 18.12 -10.71 -16.46
CA ILE A 59 17.00 -9.81 -16.17
C ILE A 59 17.14 -9.20 -14.78
N ASP A 60 17.53 -9.99 -13.78
CA ASP A 60 17.68 -9.50 -12.40
C ASP A 60 18.89 -8.58 -12.26
N GLU A 61 19.99 -8.84 -12.97
CA GLU A 61 21.13 -7.93 -13.09
C GLU A 61 20.72 -6.60 -13.75
N GLN A 62 19.91 -6.63 -14.80
CA GLN A 62 19.39 -5.42 -15.42
C GLN A 62 18.44 -4.64 -14.49
N ARG A 63 17.57 -5.34 -13.76
CA ARG A 63 16.66 -4.73 -12.77
C ARG A 63 17.42 -4.05 -11.65
N THR A 64 18.44 -4.72 -11.11
CA THR A 64 19.27 -4.16 -10.03
C THR A 64 20.05 -2.93 -10.52
N ALA A 65 20.69 -3.00 -11.69
CA ALA A 65 21.36 -1.85 -12.28
C ALA A 65 20.41 -0.66 -12.53
N ALA A 66 19.19 -0.92 -13.02
CA ALA A 66 18.17 0.10 -13.22
C ALA A 66 17.70 0.71 -11.87
N GLN A 67 17.51 -0.10 -10.84
CA GLN A 67 17.16 0.37 -9.50
C GLN A 67 18.25 1.23 -8.88
N GLU A 68 19.52 0.86 -9.05
CA GLU A 68 20.67 1.64 -8.58
C GLU A 68 20.77 2.99 -9.31
N SER A 69 20.61 2.97 -10.64
CA SER A 69 20.59 4.20 -11.45
C SER A 69 19.45 5.12 -11.01
N LEU A 70 18.24 4.58 -10.86
CA LEU A 70 17.08 5.32 -10.38
C LEU A 70 17.34 5.92 -8.99
N LYS A 71 17.87 5.13 -8.06
CA LYS A 71 18.19 5.61 -6.70
C LYS A 71 19.18 6.77 -6.75
N LYS A 72 20.22 6.67 -7.58
CA LYS A 72 21.22 7.73 -7.76
C LYS A 72 20.62 9.00 -8.36
N GLU A 73 19.73 8.86 -9.34
CA GLU A 73 19.02 9.98 -9.95
C GLU A 73 18.06 10.66 -8.96
N LEU A 74 17.31 9.87 -8.17
CA LEU A 74 16.46 10.39 -7.11
C LEU A 74 17.27 11.17 -6.07
N GLN A 75 18.39 10.64 -5.61
CA GLN A 75 19.28 11.35 -4.68
C GLN A 75 19.83 12.64 -5.27
N ARG A 76 20.21 12.64 -6.55
CA ARG A 76 20.67 13.85 -7.25
C ARG A 76 19.54 14.88 -7.35
N MET A 77 18.33 14.45 -7.67
CA MET A 77 17.16 15.31 -7.75
C MET A 77 16.84 15.90 -6.37
N GLU A 78 16.76 15.07 -5.33
CA GLU A 78 16.52 15.51 -3.95
C GLU A 78 17.53 16.58 -3.52
N LYS A 79 18.82 16.37 -3.81
CA LYS A 79 19.87 17.36 -3.50
C LYS A 79 19.72 18.65 -4.30
N ASN A 80 19.45 18.56 -5.61
CA ASN A 80 19.31 19.75 -6.46
C ASN A 80 18.10 20.60 -6.10
N TYR A 81 17.04 19.97 -5.59
CA TYR A 81 15.78 20.61 -5.23
C TYR A 81 15.56 20.73 -3.71
N GLU A 82 16.60 20.47 -2.90
CA GLU A 82 16.54 20.52 -1.44
C GLU A 82 15.97 21.86 -0.95
N ASP A 83 16.42 22.95 -1.55
CA ASP A 83 15.99 24.32 -1.28
C ASP A 83 14.50 24.60 -1.57
N PHE A 84 13.90 23.79 -2.43
CA PHE A 84 12.50 23.89 -2.85
C PHE A 84 11.60 22.89 -2.14
N THR A 85 12.14 22.11 -1.19
CA THR A 85 11.30 21.30 -0.31
C THR A 85 10.38 22.21 0.50
N PRO A 86 9.14 21.78 0.83
CA PRO A 86 8.19 22.61 1.56
C PRO A 86 8.78 23.20 2.84
N ARG A 87 9.58 22.41 3.57
CA ARG A 87 10.21 22.85 4.81
C ARG A 87 11.29 23.91 4.57
N ASN A 88 12.19 23.70 3.61
CA ASN A 88 13.27 24.66 3.36
C ASN A 88 12.76 25.97 2.74
N ALA A 89 11.78 25.88 1.83
CA ALA A 89 11.09 27.05 1.31
C ALA A 89 10.36 27.82 2.43
N PHE A 90 9.70 27.11 3.35
CA PHE A 90 9.04 27.72 4.49
C PHE A 90 10.03 28.34 5.49
N THR A 91 11.18 27.69 5.76
CA THR A 91 12.26 28.27 6.57
C THR A 91 12.72 29.63 6.01
N LYS A 92 12.90 29.73 4.69
CA LYS A 92 13.29 30.98 4.01
C LYS A 92 12.21 32.06 4.13
N TYR A 93 10.93 31.68 4.15
CA TYR A 93 9.83 32.59 4.40
C TYR A 93 9.82 33.09 5.85
N VAL A 94 9.88 32.17 6.82
CA VAL A 94 9.84 32.52 8.26
C VAL A 94 11.03 33.37 8.67
N SER A 95 12.22 33.15 8.10
CA SER A 95 13.41 33.94 8.42
C SER A 95 13.30 35.44 8.05
N GLN A 96 12.34 35.81 7.19
CA GLN A 96 12.06 37.20 6.83
C GLN A 96 11.06 37.88 7.78
N LEU A 97 10.42 37.12 8.67
CA LEU A 97 9.42 37.62 9.61
C LEU A 97 10.06 38.04 10.94
N ASN A 98 9.32 38.80 11.74
CA ASN A 98 9.73 39.16 13.10
C ASN A 98 9.86 37.90 13.98
N THR A 99 10.98 37.79 14.69
CA THR A 99 11.32 36.64 15.55
C THR A 99 10.21 36.20 16.51
N PRO A 100 9.47 37.09 17.19
CA PRO A 100 8.41 36.68 18.12
C PRO A 100 7.27 35.87 17.45
N ASN A 101 7.13 35.96 16.14
CA ASN A 101 6.07 35.26 15.40
C ASN A 101 6.55 33.95 14.77
N HIS A 102 7.85 33.61 14.84
CA HIS A 102 8.38 32.43 14.13
C HIS A 102 7.69 31.14 14.56
N ASP A 103 7.50 30.97 15.87
CA ASP A 103 6.98 29.72 16.44
C ASP A 103 5.53 29.45 16.06
N ILE A 104 4.67 30.49 15.98
CA ILE A 104 3.29 30.31 15.52
C ILE A 104 3.23 29.88 14.05
N PHE A 105 4.10 30.42 13.19
CA PHE A 105 4.14 30.02 11.78
C PHE A 105 4.66 28.58 11.62
N TRP A 106 5.64 28.17 12.43
CA TRP A 106 6.12 26.79 12.45
C TRP A 106 5.05 25.80 12.88
N ASP A 107 4.29 26.12 13.94
CA ASP A 107 3.19 25.26 14.37
C ASP A 107 2.07 25.17 13.32
N GLN A 108 1.76 26.26 12.62
CA GLN A 108 0.80 26.25 11.50
C GLN A 108 1.30 25.34 10.37
N PHE A 109 2.59 25.42 10.04
CA PHE A 109 3.21 24.56 9.03
C PHE A 109 3.16 23.09 9.44
N ASP A 110 3.52 22.76 10.68
CA ASP A 110 3.52 21.40 11.19
C ASP A 110 2.12 20.79 11.20
N TYR A 111 1.10 21.59 11.55
CA TYR A 111 -0.30 21.17 11.46
C TYR A 111 -0.69 20.81 10.02
N LEU A 112 -0.35 21.67 9.05
CA LEU A 112 -0.63 21.41 7.64
C LEU A 112 0.14 20.19 7.11
N GLN A 113 1.40 20.01 7.51
CA GLN A 113 2.18 18.83 7.14
C GLN A 113 1.58 17.55 7.70
N ALA A 114 1.12 17.55 8.96
CA ALA A 114 0.45 16.40 9.56
C ALA A 114 -0.82 16.04 8.79
N LYS A 115 -1.63 17.03 8.41
CA LYS A 115 -2.86 16.83 7.62
C LYS A 115 -2.57 16.30 6.21
N ILE A 116 -1.54 16.83 5.54
CA ILE A 116 -1.07 16.33 4.24
C ILE A 116 -0.55 14.89 4.36
N SER A 117 0.17 14.56 5.44
CA SER A 117 0.64 13.20 5.69
C SER A 117 -0.55 12.23 5.81
N LEU A 118 -1.55 12.57 6.63
CA LEU A 118 -2.76 11.76 6.75
C LEU A 118 -3.50 11.58 5.42
N ALA A 119 -3.55 12.63 4.60
CA ALA A 119 -4.15 12.56 3.27
C ALA A 119 -3.38 11.63 2.33
N LYS A 120 -2.04 11.66 2.37
CA LYS A 120 -1.19 10.73 1.61
C LYS A 120 -1.40 9.29 2.08
N ASP A 121 -1.44 9.05 3.39
CA ASP A 121 -1.67 7.72 3.96
C ASP A 121 -3.03 7.16 3.52
N ALA A 122 -4.09 7.98 3.54
CA ALA A 122 -5.42 7.58 3.07
C ALA A 122 -5.45 7.27 1.57
N ARG A 123 -4.76 8.06 0.75
CA ARG A 123 -4.60 7.81 -0.70
C ARG A 123 -3.88 6.49 -0.94
N ASP A 124 -2.75 6.30 -0.29
CA ASP A 124 -1.87 5.14 -0.49
C ASP A 124 -2.53 3.85 -0.01
N SER A 125 -3.36 3.94 1.04
CA SER A 125 -4.23 2.84 1.47
C SER A 125 -5.24 2.41 0.40
N VAL A 126 -5.81 3.33 -0.37
CA VAL A 126 -6.75 2.98 -1.46
C VAL A 126 -6.01 2.33 -2.62
N LEU A 127 -4.83 2.85 -2.96
CA LEU A 127 -3.99 2.29 -4.01
C LEU A 127 -3.49 0.89 -3.66
N SER A 128 -3.06 0.65 -2.43
CA SER A 128 -2.59 -0.67 -1.98
C SER A 128 -3.71 -1.72 -2.00
N GLN A 129 -4.95 -1.32 -1.69
CA GLN A 129 -6.14 -2.16 -1.78
C GLN A 129 -6.60 -2.41 -3.22
N GLY A 130 -5.94 -1.79 -4.21
CA GLY A 130 -6.26 -1.94 -5.63
C GLY A 130 -7.44 -1.12 -6.11
N GLY A 131 -7.79 -0.05 -5.38
CA GLY A 131 -8.75 0.95 -5.82
C GLY A 131 -8.21 1.80 -6.98
N THR A 132 -9.10 2.57 -7.61
CA THR A 132 -8.71 3.42 -8.73
C THR A 132 -7.96 4.67 -8.26
N TYR A 133 -7.18 5.29 -9.15
CA TYR A 133 -6.56 6.59 -8.86
C TYR A 133 -7.60 7.66 -8.50
N PHE A 134 -8.78 7.63 -9.12
CA PHE A 134 -9.86 8.57 -8.84
C PHE A 134 -10.36 8.43 -7.39
N ASP A 135 -10.58 7.20 -6.93
CA ASP A 135 -11.02 6.93 -5.56
C ASP A 135 -9.94 7.31 -4.54
N ALA A 136 -8.67 7.01 -4.85
CA ALA A 136 -7.54 7.37 -4.02
C ALA A 136 -7.41 8.89 -3.89
N MET A 137 -7.58 9.64 -4.99
CA MET A 137 -7.54 11.10 -4.97
C MET A 137 -8.75 11.70 -4.24
N LYS A 138 -9.94 11.09 -4.37
CA LYS A 138 -11.11 11.49 -3.59
C LYS A 138 -10.84 11.36 -2.09
N LYS A 139 -10.19 10.28 -1.66
CA LYS A 139 -9.75 10.11 -0.27
C LYS A 139 -8.67 11.10 0.14
N TYR A 140 -7.69 11.36 -0.71
CA TYR A 140 -6.70 12.41 -0.45
C TYR A 140 -7.37 13.76 -0.15
N VAL A 141 -8.27 14.22 -1.03
CA VAL A 141 -8.98 15.50 -0.88
C VAL A 141 -9.85 15.51 0.38
N GLU A 142 -10.50 14.38 0.70
CA GLU A 142 -11.33 14.25 1.89
C GLU A 142 -10.55 14.52 3.19
N PHE A 143 -9.31 14.05 3.29
CA PHE A 143 -8.46 14.25 4.46
C PHE A 143 -7.65 15.55 4.40
N ALA A 144 -7.29 16.01 3.20
CA ALA A 144 -6.56 17.26 3.01
C ALA A 144 -7.44 18.50 3.23
N LYS A 145 -8.76 18.41 3.03
CA LYS A 145 -9.68 19.56 3.17
C LYS A 145 -9.67 20.10 4.61
N MET A 146 -9.59 21.41 4.76
CA MET A 146 -9.70 22.10 6.04
C MET A 146 -10.95 22.98 6.01
N PRO A 147 -12.02 22.65 6.78
CA PRO A 147 -13.16 23.53 6.91
C PRO A 147 -12.76 24.80 7.66
N LYS A 148 -13.43 25.91 7.35
CA LYS A 148 -13.15 27.23 7.94
C LYS A 148 -13.12 27.19 9.48
N ILE A 149 -14.06 26.47 10.11
CA ILE A 149 -14.15 26.33 11.57
C ILE A 149 -12.89 25.70 12.17
N GLU A 150 -12.31 24.69 11.51
CA GLU A 150 -11.08 24.03 11.95
C GLU A 150 -9.90 24.98 11.85
N MET A 151 -9.80 25.71 10.73
CA MET A 151 -8.76 26.74 10.55
C MET A 151 -8.83 27.82 11.64
N GLN A 152 -10.03 28.31 11.95
CA GLN A 152 -10.23 29.33 12.99
C GLN A 152 -9.84 28.81 14.38
N ASN A 153 -10.25 27.58 14.72
CA ASN A 153 -9.91 26.96 16.00
C ASN A 153 -8.39 26.81 16.16
N ILE A 154 -7.69 26.31 15.14
CA ILE A 154 -6.23 26.18 15.19
C ILE A 154 -5.56 27.54 15.33
N VAL A 155 -5.99 28.56 14.58
CA VAL A 155 -5.44 29.91 14.71
C VAL A 155 -5.66 30.47 16.13
N GLN A 156 -6.86 30.27 16.70
CA GLN A 156 -7.17 30.66 18.07
C GLN A 156 -6.24 29.95 19.08
N GLU A 157 -6.15 28.63 19.00
CA GLU A 157 -5.30 27.81 19.88
C GLU A 157 -3.84 28.23 19.81
N LEU A 158 -3.31 28.46 18.61
CA LEU A 158 -1.92 28.88 18.43
C LEU A 158 -1.66 30.30 18.93
N ASN A 159 -2.60 31.23 18.75
CA ASN A 159 -2.48 32.58 19.31
C ASN A 159 -2.43 32.56 20.83
N ILE A 160 -3.22 31.69 21.48
CA ILE A 160 -3.18 31.50 22.93
C ILE A 160 -1.86 30.83 23.35
N LYS A 161 -1.46 29.75 22.66
CA LYS A 161 -0.22 28.99 22.92
C LYS A 161 1.03 29.88 22.90
N HIS A 162 1.09 30.81 21.95
CA HIS A 162 2.24 31.71 21.74
C HIS A 162 2.10 33.07 22.41
N ASN A 163 1.13 33.24 23.32
CA ASN A 163 0.87 34.49 24.05
C ASN A 163 0.61 35.71 23.14
N LEU A 164 0.10 35.48 21.93
CA LEU A 164 -0.31 36.53 21.00
C LEU A 164 -1.73 37.03 21.28
N ALA A 165 -2.53 36.24 22.00
CA ALA A 165 -3.83 36.65 22.50
C ALA A 165 -4.18 35.93 23.81
N GLN A 166 -5.01 36.57 24.62
CA GLN A 166 -5.60 35.95 25.81
C GLN A 166 -6.89 35.22 25.45
N ASN A 167 -7.27 34.23 26.26
CA ASN A 167 -8.43 33.38 25.99
C ASN A 167 -9.75 34.18 26.01
N ASP A 168 -9.87 35.12 26.94
CA ASP A 168 -10.98 36.07 27.00
C ASP A 168 -11.09 36.90 25.70
N ILE A 169 -9.99 37.47 25.21
CA ILE A 169 -9.96 38.25 23.95
C ILE A 169 -10.37 37.38 22.75
N GLN A 170 -9.88 36.13 22.67
CA GLN A 170 -10.25 35.22 21.59
C GLN A 170 -11.71 34.77 21.64
N SER A 171 -12.31 34.74 22.82
CA SER A 171 -13.72 34.36 22.98
C SER A 171 -14.72 35.39 22.42
N TYR A 172 -14.26 36.61 22.08
CA TYR A 172 -15.09 37.64 21.47
C TYR A 172 -15.30 37.44 19.96
N PHE A 173 -14.53 36.59 19.28
CA PHE A 173 -14.73 36.34 17.86
C PHE A 173 -15.95 35.42 17.63
N ASP A 174 -16.80 35.78 16.66
CA ASP A 174 -17.93 34.94 16.25
C ASP A 174 -17.48 33.73 15.40
N VAL A 175 -18.42 32.85 15.03
CA VAL A 175 -18.16 31.69 14.14
C VAL A 175 -17.54 32.08 12.79
N ASN A 176 -17.60 33.37 12.41
CA ASN A 176 -17.02 33.88 11.19
C ASN A 176 -15.66 34.56 11.37
N GLY A 177 -15.14 34.63 12.60
CA GLY A 177 -13.88 35.29 12.94
C GLY A 177 -14.02 36.80 13.00
N LYS A 178 -15.22 37.32 13.28
CA LYS A 178 -15.49 38.76 13.38
C LYS A 178 -15.65 39.15 14.84
N LEU A 179 -15.10 40.31 15.19
CA LEU A 179 -15.38 40.95 16.46
C LEU A 179 -16.77 41.61 16.44
N PRO A 180 -17.47 41.66 17.58
CA PRO A 180 -18.65 42.48 17.72
C PRO A 180 -18.27 43.95 17.46
N ARG A 181 -19.00 44.62 16.58
CA ARG A 181 -18.79 46.03 16.21
C ARG A 181 -19.39 46.97 17.26
N TYR A 182 -20.40 46.51 18.00
CA TYR A 182 -21.08 47.25 19.06
C TYR A 182 -21.29 46.38 20.31
N GLU A 183 -21.45 47.02 21.46
CA GLU A 183 -21.68 46.36 22.76
C GLU A 183 -22.91 45.43 22.75
N ASN A 184 -23.90 45.73 21.91
CA ASN A 184 -25.14 44.97 21.73
C ASN A 184 -25.20 44.23 20.38
N ASP A 185 -24.06 43.75 19.85
CA ASP A 185 -24.04 43.03 18.57
C ASP A 185 -24.87 41.74 18.57
N LEU A 186 -25.16 41.17 19.74
CA LEU A 186 -26.08 40.03 19.91
C LEU A 186 -27.54 40.39 19.59
N GLU A 187 -27.91 41.66 19.73
CA GLU A 187 -29.27 42.19 19.45
C GLU A 187 -29.31 43.06 18.19
N SER A 188 -28.17 43.33 17.58
CA SER A 188 -28.09 44.20 16.41
C SER A 188 -28.71 43.52 15.19
N PRO A 189 -29.65 44.17 14.47
CA PRO A 189 -30.28 43.58 13.30
C PRO A 189 -29.23 43.33 12.23
N CYS A 190 -28.91 42.06 11.95
CA CYS A 190 -28.09 41.74 10.78
C CYS A 190 -28.92 41.97 9.52
N TYR A 191 -28.65 43.08 8.82
CA TYR A 191 -29.21 43.34 7.51
C TYR A 191 -28.63 42.32 6.50
N GLY A 192 -29.38 41.24 6.24
CA GLY A 192 -29.04 40.19 5.27
C GLY A 192 -28.64 38.83 5.86
N CYS A 193 -28.63 38.65 7.19
CA CYS A 193 -28.51 37.32 7.80
C CYS A 193 -29.89 36.79 8.20
N THR A 194 -30.24 35.58 7.79
CA THR A 194 -31.48 34.91 8.24
C THR A 194 -31.35 34.25 9.63
N ALA A 195 -30.17 34.27 10.25
CA ALA A 195 -29.90 33.64 11.55
C ALA A 195 -29.39 34.65 12.58
N LYS A 196 -29.90 34.55 13.81
CA LYS A 196 -29.39 35.27 14.99
C LYS A 196 -27.93 34.88 15.22
N ILE A 197 -27.09 35.86 15.54
CA ILE A 197 -25.67 35.67 15.84
C ILE A 197 -25.57 34.97 17.21
N SER A 198 -25.29 33.67 17.22
CA SER A 198 -25.01 32.92 18.45
C SER A 198 -23.53 33.02 18.79
N LYS A 199 -23.17 33.25 20.05
CA LYS A 199 -21.79 33.07 20.53
C LYS A 199 -21.33 31.65 20.18
N VAL A 200 -20.05 31.49 19.84
CA VAL A 200 -19.44 30.17 19.65
C VAL A 200 -19.56 29.42 20.98
N GLN A 201 -20.47 28.44 21.05
CA GLN A 201 -20.36 27.40 22.07
C GLN A 201 -19.24 26.48 21.62
N ILE A 202 -18.16 26.51 22.38
CA ILE A 202 -17.01 25.63 22.19
C ILE A 202 -17.50 24.22 22.52
N ASP A 203 -17.77 23.42 21.48
CA ASP A 203 -17.72 21.96 21.64
C ASP A 203 -16.26 21.60 21.86
N SER A 204 -15.84 21.55 23.12
CA SER A 204 -14.52 21.03 23.52
C SER A 204 -14.29 19.59 23.02
N GLU A 205 -15.37 18.88 22.66
CA GLU A 205 -15.36 17.56 22.02
C GLU A 205 -14.95 17.57 20.54
N LYS A 206 -14.88 18.75 19.89
CA LYS A 206 -14.45 18.93 18.49
C LYS A 206 -13.04 19.49 18.34
N SER A 207 -12.33 19.71 19.45
CA SER A 207 -10.87 19.71 19.35
C SER A 207 -10.51 18.28 18.96
N VAL A 208 -10.08 18.07 17.71
CA VAL A 208 -9.55 16.78 17.31
C VAL A 208 -8.11 16.79 17.78
N PRO A 209 -7.75 16.15 18.91
CA PRO A 209 -6.36 15.85 19.14
C PRO A 209 -5.92 15.04 17.91
N LEU A 210 -4.86 15.50 17.23
CA LEU A 210 -4.15 14.71 16.23
C LEU A 210 -3.45 13.54 16.95
N LYS A 211 -4.23 12.62 17.51
CA LYS A 211 -3.78 11.24 17.66
C LYS A 211 -3.67 10.72 16.24
N ARG A 212 -2.47 10.26 15.89
CA ARG A 212 -2.21 9.47 14.70
C ARG A 212 -3.19 8.29 14.75
N ILE A 213 -4.36 8.41 14.11
CA ILE A 213 -5.24 7.26 13.93
C ILE A 213 -4.52 6.44 12.89
N PHE A 214 -3.79 5.43 13.35
CA PHE A 214 -3.44 4.31 12.51
C PHE A 214 -4.79 3.78 12.05
N LEU A 215 -5.14 4.05 10.79
CA LEU A 215 -6.26 3.36 10.16
C LEU A 215 -5.85 1.90 10.17
N GLU A 216 -6.37 1.14 11.14
CA GLU A 216 -6.34 -0.31 11.05
C GLU A 216 -6.92 -0.63 9.68
N GLN A 217 -6.10 -1.29 8.87
CA GLN A 217 -6.53 -1.84 7.60
C GLN A 217 -7.66 -2.82 7.93
N LYS A 218 -8.91 -2.36 7.88
CA LYS A 218 -10.02 -3.28 7.80
C LYS A 218 -9.83 -4.02 6.49
N PRO A 219 -9.60 -5.34 6.50
CA PRO A 219 -9.47 -6.07 5.27
C PRO A 219 -10.80 -5.92 4.54
N THR A 220 -10.75 -5.30 3.37
CA THR A 220 -11.86 -5.38 2.42
C THR A 220 -11.95 -6.85 1.98
N LYS A 221 -13.15 -7.33 1.67
CA LYS A 221 -13.37 -8.69 1.14
C LYS A 221 -12.45 -9.02 -0.04
N ILE A 222 -12.03 -8.01 -0.81
CA ILE A 222 -11.05 -8.10 -1.90
C ILE A 222 -9.62 -8.36 -1.39
N ALA A 223 -9.22 -7.75 -0.27
CA ALA A 223 -7.90 -7.96 0.34
C ALA A 223 -7.76 -9.41 0.86
N GLU A 224 -8.79 -9.94 1.53
CA GLU A 224 -8.83 -11.34 1.97
C GLU A 224 -8.74 -12.31 0.78
N LEU A 225 -9.46 -12.02 -0.30
CA LEU A 225 -9.40 -12.81 -1.53
C LEU A 225 -8.03 -12.74 -2.21
N ARG A 226 -7.34 -11.60 -2.17
CA ARG A 226 -5.97 -11.45 -2.72
C ARG A 226 -4.93 -12.19 -1.88
N GLU A 227 -5.08 -12.17 -0.56
CA GLU A 227 -4.21 -12.91 0.36
C GLU A 227 -4.37 -14.42 0.16
N SER A 228 -5.61 -14.90 0.12
CA SER A 228 -5.93 -16.30 -0.20
C SER A 228 -5.39 -16.73 -1.56
N LEU A 229 -5.47 -15.86 -2.59
CA LEU A 229 -4.88 -16.12 -3.90
C LEU A 229 -3.35 -16.25 -3.83
N SER A 230 -2.70 -15.41 -3.03
CA SER A 230 -1.24 -15.43 -2.85
C SER A 230 -0.76 -16.68 -2.11
N GLU A 231 -1.51 -17.12 -1.09
CA GLU A 231 -1.24 -18.38 -0.39
C GLU A 231 -1.36 -19.58 -1.33
N LEU A 232 -2.45 -19.65 -2.11
CA LEU A 232 -2.67 -20.69 -3.13
C LEU A 232 -1.57 -20.69 -4.20
N GLN A 233 -1.06 -19.53 -4.62
CA GLN A 233 0.09 -19.44 -5.53
C GLN A 233 1.35 -20.05 -4.91
N ASN A 234 1.62 -19.76 -3.63
CA ASN A 234 2.77 -20.29 -2.93
C ASN A 234 2.68 -21.81 -2.70
N GLU A 235 1.48 -22.33 -2.42
CA GLU A 235 1.23 -23.77 -2.29
C GLU A 235 1.34 -24.48 -3.64
N PHE A 236 0.84 -23.88 -4.72
CA PHE A 236 0.99 -24.41 -6.08
C PHE A 236 2.45 -24.59 -6.48
N LEU A 237 3.31 -23.61 -6.16
CA LEU A 237 4.75 -23.64 -6.43
C LEU A 237 5.49 -24.71 -5.58
N LYS A 238 4.96 -25.04 -4.40
CA LYS A 238 5.55 -26.03 -3.49
C LYS A 238 5.06 -27.46 -3.74
N SER A 239 3.84 -27.63 -4.24
CA SER A 239 3.28 -28.96 -4.51
C SER A 239 3.99 -29.62 -5.69
N LYS A 240 4.30 -30.91 -5.53
CA LYS A 240 4.85 -31.78 -6.58
C LYS A 240 3.78 -32.70 -7.20
N ASN A 241 2.53 -32.59 -6.74
CA ASN A 241 1.43 -33.44 -7.16
C ASN A 241 0.58 -32.72 -8.22
N VAL A 242 0.58 -33.26 -9.43
CA VAL A 242 -0.12 -32.68 -10.60
C VAL A 242 -1.64 -32.61 -10.41
N ILE A 243 -2.23 -33.53 -9.63
CA ILE A 243 -3.68 -33.54 -9.37
C ILE A 243 -4.06 -32.41 -8.41
N GLU A 244 -3.25 -32.19 -7.36
CA GLU A 244 -3.43 -31.06 -6.43
C GLU A 244 -3.21 -29.72 -7.11
N GLN A 245 -2.19 -29.62 -7.97
CA GLN A 245 -1.93 -28.43 -8.77
C GLN A 245 -3.11 -28.04 -9.67
N LYS A 246 -3.77 -29.01 -10.31
CA LYS A 246 -4.97 -28.74 -11.11
C LYS A 246 -6.15 -28.25 -10.26
N LYS A 247 -6.32 -28.80 -9.06
CA LYS A 247 -7.35 -28.38 -8.12
C LYS A 247 -7.11 -26.94 -7.64
N MET A 248 -5.87 -26.62 -7.29
CA MET A 248 -5.46 -25.27 -6.90
C MET A 248 -5.69 -24.24 -8.02
N VAL A 249 -5.38 -24.58 -9.28
CA VAL A 249 -5.66 -23.67 -10.42
C VAL A 249 -7.15 -23.37 -10.57
N PHE A 250 -8.02 -24.35 -10.32
CA PHE A 250 -9.47 -24.13 -10.33
C PHE A 250 -9.90 -23.18 -9.21
N GLU A 251 -9.41 -23.38 -7.99
CA GLU A 251 -9.67 -22.52 -6.83
C GLU A 251 -9.16 -21.09 -7.06
N MET A 252 -7.98 -20.94 -7.65
CA MET A 252 -7.42 -19.64 -8.04
C MET A 252 -8.30 -18.91 -9.06
N ASN A 253 -8.83 -19.62 -10.05
CA ASN A 253 -9.72 -19.02 -11.06
C ASN A 253 -11.04 -18.54 -10.45
N GLU A 254 -11.61 -19.29 -9.51
CA GLU A 254 -12.81 -18.86 -8.77
C GLU A 254 -12.55 -17.62 -7.91
N ILE A 255 -11.40 -17.56 -7.22
CA ILE A 255 -11.00 -16.37 -6.45
C ILE A 255 -10.81 -15.15 -7.37
N VAL A 256 -10.15 -15.32 -8.52
CA VAL A 256 -9.97 -14.24 -9.51
C VAL A 256 -11.32 -13.76 -10.04
N LYS A 257 -12.26 -14.66 -10.30
CA LYS A 257 -13.62 -14.31 -10.74
C LYS A 257 -14.37 -13.53 -9.66
N ASN A 258 -14.32 -13.97 -8.40
CA ASN A 258 -14.92 -13.24 -7.28
C ASN A 258 -14.31 -11.85 -7.09
N ILE A 259 -13.01 -11.68 -7.32
CA ILE A 259 -12.35 -10.37 -7.30
C ILE A 259 -12.84 -9.48 -8.45
N GLN A 260 -13.15 -10.05 -9.62
CA GLN A 260 -13.69 -9.32 -10.77
C GLN A 260 -15.14 -8.89 -10.55
N GLU A 261 -15.95 -9.72 -9.88
CA GLU A 261 -17.36 -9.41 -9.57
C GLU A 261 -17.52 -8.39 -8.43
N LEU A 262 -16.52 -8.24 -7.57
CA LEU A 262 -16.50 -7.28 -6.46
C LEU A 262 -15.88 -5.91 -6.82
N LYS A 263 -15.36 -5.76 -8.04
CA LYS A 263 -14.85 -4.49 -8.59
C LYS A 263 -15.97 -3.67 -9.22
#